data_AF-A0A830D136-F1
#
_entry.id   AF-A0A830D136-F1
#
_cell.length_a   1.000
_cell.length_b   1.000
_cell.length_c   1.000
_cell.angle_alpha   90.00
_cell.angle_beta   90.00
_cell.angle_gamma   90.00
#
_symmetry.space_group_name_H-M   'P 1'
#
loop_
_entity.id
_entity.type
_entity.pdbx_description
1 polymer ?
#
loop_
_entity_poly.entity_id
_entity_poly.type
_entity_poly.pdbx_seq_one_letter_code
_entity_poly.pdbx_strand_id
1 'polypeptide(L)'
;MAIHDRVDVLSLSFGGNPLPFLEDSIAIGSFHALTNGIAVVCSAGNSGPDLGTVSNVAPWLITVGASTMDRQFPSYVILGNNTRLKVNLPNNIFSTFI
;
A
#
# COMPACT_ATOMS: atom_id res chain seq x y z
N MET A 1 -1.52 19.26 -10.71
CA MET A 1 -1.22 20.01 -9.47
C MET A 1 0.18 19.61 -8.98
N ALA A 2 0.39 18.42 -8.39
CA ALA A 2 1.70 18.05 -7.83
C ALA A 2 2.91 18.17 -8.78
N ILE A 3 2.78 17.83 -10.06
CA ILE A 3 3.86 18.02 -11.06
C ILE A 3 4.20 19.51 -11.25
N HIS A 4 3.17 20.37 -11.32
CA HIS A 4 3.34 21.82 -11.45
C HIS A 4 3.94 22.42 -10.18
N ASP A 5 3.60 21.85 -9.02
CA ASP A 5 4.12 22.28 -7.72
C ASP A 5 5.56 21.81 -7.47
N ARG A 6 6.16 21.07 -8.42
CA ARG A 6 7.55 20.57 -8.41
C ARG A 6 7.89 19.76 -7.17
N VAL A 7 7.03 18.81 -6.81
CA VAL A 7 7.35 17.85 -5.75
C VAL A 7 8.48 16.92 -6.19
N ASP A 8 9.30 16.48 -5.25
CA ASP A 8 10.39 15.52 -5.54
C ASP A 8 9.88 14.06 -5.57
N VAL A 9 8.90 13.75 -4.72
CA VAL A 9 8.35 12.39 -4.56
C VAL A 9 6.83 12.45 -4.42
N LEU A 10 6.14 11.52 -5.08
CA LEU A 10 4.73 11.24 -4.93
C LEU A 10 4.52 9.92 -4.20
N SER A 11 3.84 9.97 -3.05
CA SER A 11 3.43 8.78 -2.29
C SER A 11 1.93 8.58 -2.44
N LEU A 12 1.51 7.44 -2.99
CA LEU A 12 0.11 7.14 -3.30
C LEU A 12 -0.35 5.87 -2.59
N SER A 13 -1.24 6.04 -1.61
CA SER A 13 -1.82 4.95 -0.81
C SER A 13 -3.06 4.32 -1.40
N PHE A 14 -3.16 4.26 -2.71
CA PHE A 14 -4.36 3.74 -3.35
C PHE A 14 -4.02 3.02 -4.64
N GLY A 15 -4.92 2.13 -5.03
CA GLY A 15 -4.81 1.32 -6.23
C GLY A 15 -6.18 0.77 -6.58
N GLY A 16 -6.38 0.55 -7.87
CA GLY A 16 -7.55 -0.15 -8.39
C GLY A 16 -7.23 -1.60 -8.72
N ASN A 17 -8.18 -2.27 -9.37
CA ASN A 17 -7.89 -3.52 -10.05
C ASN A 17 -6.83 -3.28 -11.14
N PRO A 18 -5.95 -4.25 -11.43
CA PRO A 18 -4.99 -4.13 -12.51
C PRO A 18 -5.73 -3.97 -13.84
N LEU A 19 -5.57 -2.81 -14.45
CA LEU A 19 -6.06 -2.47 -15.79
C LEU A 19 -4.88 -2.36 -16.77
N PRO A 20 -5.12 -2.46 -18.08
CA PRO A 20 -4.11 -2.10 -19.07
C PRO A 20 -3.56 -0.68 -18.84
N PHE A 21 -2.26 -0.45 -19.07
CA PHE A 21 -1.59 0.81 -18.72
C PHE A 21 -2.22 2.08 -19.33
N LEU A 22 -2.87 1.96 -20.48
CA LEU A 22 -3.53 3.07 -21.18
C LEU A 22 -4.93 3.38 -20.65
N GLU A 23 -5.48 2.50 -19.80
CA GLU A 23 -6.78 2.67 -19.15
C GLU A 23 -6.62 2.95 -17.65
N ASP A 24 -5.42 2.76 -17.11
CA ASP A 24 -5.08 3.06 -15.74
C ASP A 24 -4.63 4.52 -15.59
N SER A 25 -5.47 5.32 -14.93
CA SER A 25 -5.17 6.73 -14.63
C SER A 25 -3.95 6.91 -13.74
N ILE A 26 -3.63 5.94 -12.87
CA ILE A 26 -2.43 5.96 -12.03
C ILE A 26 -1.21 5.73 -12.90
N ALA A 27 -1.25 4.76 -13.82
CA ALA A 27 -0.16 4.49 -14.75
C ALA A 27 0.13 5.70 -15.66
N ILE A 28 -0.91 6.33 -16.23
CA ILE A 28 -0.75 7.53 -17.08
C ILE A 28 -0.21 8.70 -16.26
N GLY A 29 -0.82 9.01 -15.11
CA GLY A 29 -0.42 10.13 -14.26
C GLY A 29 1.01 9.98 -13.75
N SER A 30 1.41 8.77 -13.36
CA SER A 30 2.76 8.47 -12.90
C SER A 30 3.80 8.50 -14.02
N PHE A 31 3.44 8.14 -15.26
CA PHE A 31 4.33 8.28 -16.41
C PHE A 31 4.66 9.75 -16.68
N HIS A 32 3.66 10.63 -16.60
CA HIS A 32 3.89 12.08 -16.70
C HIS A 32 4.74 12.60 -15.55
N ALA A 33 4.53 12.12 -14.31
CA ALA A 33 5.36 12.49 -13.17
C ALA A 33 6.82 12.05 -13.36
N LEU A 34 7.06 10.81 -13.81
CA LEU A 34 8.40 10.30 -14.11
C LEU A 34 9.11 11.15 -15.17
N THR A 35 8.40 11.54 -16.23
CA THR A 35 8.97 12.37 -17.31
C THR A 35 9.40 13.76 -16.80
N ASN A 36 8.81 14.23 -15.71
CA ASN A 36 9.19 15.48 -15.04
C ASN A 36 10.21 15.27 -13.90
N GLY A 37 10.80 14.07 -13.78
CA GLY A 37 11.83 13.76 -12.79
C GLY A 37 11.30 13.44 -11.39
N ILE A 38 9.99 13.19 -11.25
CA ILE A 38 9.34 12.94 -9.96
C ILE A 38 9.21 11.43 -9.75
N ALA A 39 9.74 10.92 -8.64
CA ALA A 39 9.60 9.51 -8.29
C ALA A 39 8.19 9.24 -7.73
N VAL A 40 7.57 8.13 -8.15
CA VAL A 40 6.22 7.76 -7.71
C VAL A 40 6.26 6.41 -7.00
N VAL A 41 5.75 6.39 -5.77
CA VAL A 41 5.66 5.21 -4.89
C VAL A 41 4.19 4.90 -4.66
N CYS A 42 3.80 3.65 -4.90
CA CYS A 42 2.42 3.17 -4.76
C CYS A 42 2.36 1.87 -3.94
N SER A 43 1.21 1.61 -3.32
CA SER A 43 0.96 0.31 -2.66
C SER A 43 0.64 -0.81 -3.65
N ALA A 44 1.07 -2.02 -3.32
CA ALA A 44 0.74 -3.24 -4.07
C ALA A 44 -0.74 -3.64 -3.93
N GLY A 45 -1.44 -3.10 -2.93
CA GLY A 45 -2.81 -3.45 -2.59
C GLY A 45 -2.91 -4.54 -1.50
N ASN A 46 -4.11 -4.68 -0.94
CA ASN A 46 -4.39 -5.53 0.23
C ASN A 46 -5.19 -6.80 -0.11
N SER A 47 -5.28 -7.14 -1.40
CA SER A 47 -6.11 -8.25 -1.93
C SER A 47 -5.40 -9.61 -1.95
N GLY A 48 -4.19 -9.71 -1.39
CA GLY A 48 -3.49 -10.98 -1.22
C GLY A 48 -4.26 -11.98 -0.32
N PRO A 49 -3.79 -13.23 -0.19
CA PRO A 49 -2.46 -13.73 -0.54
C PRO A 49 -2.34 -14.44 -1.90
N ASP A 50 -3.42 -14.52 -2.67
CA ASP A 50 -3.42 -15.25 -3.94
C ASP A 50 -2.49 -14.63 -4.98
N LEU A 51 -1.96 -15.46 -5.88
CA LEU A 51 -1.08 -15.02 -6.96
C LEU A 51 -1.81 -14.06 -7.90
N GLY A 52 -1.11 -13.01 -8.35
CA GLY A 52 -1.66 -12.04 -9.31
C GLY A 52 -2.63 -11.01 -8.72
N THR A 53 -2.65 -10.86 -7.40
CA THR A 53 -3.50 -9.87 -6.69
C THR A 53 -2.87 -8.48 -6.57
N VAL A 54 -1.66 -8.28 -7.09
CA VAL A 54 -0.93 -7.01 -7.06
C VAL A 54 -1.57 -5.98 -7.99
N SER A 55 -1.72 -4.76 -7.49
CA SER A 55 -2.14 -3.56 -8.21
C SER A 55 -0.94 -2.65 -8.51
N ASN A 56 -1.14 -1.61 -9.33
CA ASN A 56 -0.09 -0.64 -9.66
C ASN A 56 1.16 -1.28 -10.29
N VAL A 57 0.97 -2.11 -11.33
CA VAL A 57 2.04 -2.92 -11.95
C VAL A 57 2.84 -2.20 -13.04
N ALA A 58 2.71 -0.89 -13.16
CA ALA A 58 3.42 -0.13 -14.18
C ALA A 58 4.94 -0.12 -13.88
N PRO A 59 5.80 -0.30 -14.90
CA PRO A 59 7.24 -0.52 -14.69
C PRO A 59 8.00 0.71 -14.17
N TRP A 60 7.41 1.90 -14.27
CA TRP A 60 7.95 3.15 -13.74
C TRP A 60 7.50 3.47 -12.32
N LEU A 61 6.61 2.67 -11.73
CA LEU A 61 6.17 2.81 -10.35
C LEU A 61 7.06 2.02 -9.41
N ILE A 62 7.28 2.58 -8.21
CA ILE A 62 7.83 1.83 -7.09
C ILE A 62 6.66 1.22 -6.33
N THR A 63 6.37 -0.05 -6.60
CA THR A 63 5.25 -0.78 -5.98
C THR A 63 5.71 -1.48 -4.72
N VAL A 64 5.19 -1.05 -3.56
CA VAL A 64 5.64 -1.52 -2.25
C VAL A 64 4.62 -2.50 -1.66
N GLY A 65 5.11 -3.65 -1.19
CA GLY A 65 4.34 -4.65 -0.47
C GLY A 65 4.39 -4.41 1.04
N ALA A 66 3.39 -4.92 1.76
CA ALA A 66 3.35 -4.87 3.21
C ALA A 66 4.05 -6.09 3.84
N SER A 67 4.79 -5.85 4.93
CA SER A 67 5.39 -6.91 5.75
C SER A 67 5.22 -6.58 7.23
N THR A 68 5.35 -7.60 8.09
CA THR A 68 5.33 -7.44 9.54
C THR A 68 6.72 -7.18 10.08
N MET A 69 6.81 -6.41 11.18
CA MET A 69 8.02 -6.24 11.96
C MET A 69 8.02 -7.19 13.17
N ASP A 70 9.18 -7.35 13.80
CA ASP A 70 9.35 -8.11 15.04
C ASP A 70 8.51 -7.55 16.21
N ARG A 71 8.29 -6.23 16.21
CA ARG A 71 7.42 -5.54 17.18
C ARG A 71 5.95 -5.89 16.96
N GLN A 72 5.32 -6.41 18.01
CA GLN A 72 3.88 -6.63 18.09
C GLN A 72 3.25 -5.74 19.17
N PHE A 73 2.03 -5.24 18.92
CA PHE A 73 1.22 -4.52 19.90
C PHE A 73 0.07 -5.41 20.39
N PRO A 74 0.29 -6.24 21.42
CA PRO A 74 -0.74 -7.14 21.91
C PRO A 74 -1.83 -6.37 22.66
N SER A 75 -3.09 -6.62 22.31
CA SER A 75 -4.25 -6.21 23.11
C SER A 75 -4.76 -7.38 23.93
N TYR A 76 -5.14 -7.13 25.18
CA TYR A 76 -5.63 -8.14 26.10
C TYR A 76 -7.06 -7.83 26.53
N VAL A 77 -7.93 -8.83 26.47
CA VAL A 77 -9.28 -8.77 27.04
C VAL A 77 -9.28 -9.50 28.38
N ILE A 78 -9.81 -8.84 29.41
CA ILE A 78 -10.00 -9.42 30.74
C ILE A 78 -11.48 -9.81 30.86
N LEU A 79 -11.75 -11.10 31.05
CA LEU A 79 -13.11 -11.59 31.25
C LEU A 79 -13.51 -11.47 32.73
N GLY A 80 -14.81 -11.52 33.02
CA GLY A 80 -15.36 -11.39 34.39
C GLY A 80 -14.91 -12.48 35.37
N ASN A 81 -14.24 -13.54 34.88
CA ASN A 81 -13.59 -14.58 35.68
C ASN A 81 -12.08 -14.35 35.85
N ASN A 82 -11.59 -13.13 35.63
CA ASN A 82 -10.18 -12.72 35.64
C ASN A 82 -9.27 -13.43 34.62
N THR A 83 -9.83 -14.14 33.63
CA THR A 83 -9.05 -14.75 32.55
C THR A 83 -8.59 -13.66 31.58
N ARG A 84 -7.29 -13.68 31.22
CA ARG A 84 -6.68 -12.75 30.26
C ARG A 84 -6.51 -13.45 28.93
N LEU A 85 -7.20 -12.97 27.90
CA LEU A 85 -7.04 -13.46 26.53
C LEU A 85 -6.23 -12.45 25.73
N LYS A 86 -5.13 -12.90 25.10
CA LYS A 86 -4.44 -12.13 24.07
C LYS A 86 -5.35 -12.13 22.84
N VAL A 87 -5.78 -10.96 22.40
CA VAL A 87 -6.51 -10.82 21.15
C VAL A 87 -5.51 -11.06 20.03
N ASN A 88 -5.77 -12.10 19.22
CA ASN A 88 -4.99 -12.33 18.02
C ASN A 88 -5.51 -11.40 16.95
N LEU A 89 -4.83 -10.27 16.81
CA LEU A 89 -5.11 -9.27 15.80
C LEU A 89 -4.65 -9.80 14.43
N PRO A 90 -5.45 -9.67 13.35
CA PRO A 90 -5.02 -10.10 12.02
C PRO A 90 -3.69 -9.42 11.65
N ASN A 91 -2.78 -10.16 11.01
CA ASN A 91 -1.40 -9.72 10.69
C ASN A 91 -1.33 -8.47 9.78
N ASN A 92 -2.47 -7.98 9.28
CA ASN A 92 -2.56 -6.93 8.28
C ASN A 92 -2.90 -5.54 8.86
N ILE A 93 -3.01 -5.37 10.17
CA ILE A 93 -3.42 -4.08 10.76
C ILE A 93 -2.41 -2.96 10.48
N PHE A 94 -1.13 -3.32 10.31
CA PHE A 94 -0.06 -2.38 9.95
C PHE A 94 0.28 -2.41 8.45
N SER A 95 -0.47 -3.15 7.63
CA SER A 95 -0.20 -3.27 6.18
C SER A 95 -0.61 -2.04 5.37
N THR A 96 -1.44 -1.16 5.93
CA THR A 96 -2.02 0.00 5.23
C THR A 96 -1.12 1.24 5.21
N PHE A 97 0.19 1.12 5.47
CA PHE A 97 1.10 2.28 5.43
C PHE A 97 1.96 2.30 4.17
N ILE A 98 1.32 2.63 3.06
CA ILE A 98 1.93 3.35 1.93
C ILE A 98 0.81 4.07 1.26
#